data_AF-A0A271KFN0-F1
#
_entry.id   AF-A0A271KFN0-F1
#
_cell.length_a   1.000
_cell.length_b   1.000
_cell.length_c   1.000
_cell.angle_alpha   90.00
_cell.angle_beta   90.00
_cell.angle_gamma   90.00
#
_symmetry.space_group_name_H-M   'P 1'
#
loop_
_entity.id
_entity.type
_entity.pdbx_description
1 polymer ?
#
loop_
_entity_poly.entity_id
_entity_poly.type
_entity_poly.pdbx_seq_one_letter_code
_entity_poly.pdbx_strand_id
1 'polypeptide(L)'
;MQTQFNWSAPCQVILFPMGKRVGRIRSTAEKMLAKPTDRAAESYRDQVTDGLIRQMARTGLSVSEQDEHLGAFWSAVQAEIIRLTYRSTQPEGGHVA
;
A
#
# COMPACT_ATOMS: atom_id res chain seq x y z
N MET A 1 44.25 -32.89 -5.70
CA MET A 1 43.61 -31.57 -5.61
C MET A 1 42.15 -31.79 -5.21
N GLN A 2 41.72 -31.34 -4.04
CA GLN A 2 40.34 -31.56 -3.56
C GLN A 2 39.45 -30.39 -4.02
N THR A 3 38.39 -30.70 -4.75
CA THR A 3 37.34 -29.76 -5.15
C THR A 3 36.27 -29.71 -4.05
N GLN A 4 36.19 -28.58 -3.34
CA GLN A 4 35.12 -28.36 -2.35
C GLN A 4 33.80 -28.07 -3.06
N PHE A 5 32.74 -28.71 -2.58
CA PHE A 5 31.38 -28.51 -3.07
C PHE A 5 30.80 -27.23 -2.46
N ASN A 6 30.71 -26.15 -3.25
CA ASN A 6 30.09 -24.89 -2.83
C ASN A 6 28.58 -24.95 -3.10
N TRP A 7 27.82 -25.43 -2.11
CA TRP A 7 26.36 -25.35 -2.13
C TRP A 7 25.89 -23.96 -1.68
N SER A 8 25.03 -23.33 -2.48
CA SER A 8 24.33 -22.09 -2.13
C SER A 8 22.83 -22.32 -2.24
N ALA A 9 22.13 -22.27 -1.11
CA ALA A 9 20.67 -22.41 -1.11
C ALA A 9 20.03 -21.14 -1.70
N PRO A 10 18.98 -21.25 -2.52
CA PRO A 10 18.23 -20.09 -2.98
C PRO A 10 17.58 -19.38 -1.78
N CYS A 11 18.05 -18.19 -1.44
CA CYS A 11 17.40 -17.33 -0.45
C CYS A 11 16.24 -16.56 -1.10
N GLN A 12 15.02 -16.83 -0.65
CA GLN A 12 13.82 -16.09 -1.08
C GLN A 12 13.43 -15.05 -0.01
N VAL A 13 13.32 -13.78 -0.42
CA VAL A 13 12.83 -12.70 0.45
C VAL A 13 11.30 -12.68 0.41
N ILE A 14 10.65 -12.99 1.54
CA ILE A 14 9.20 -12.90 1.69
C ILE A 14 8.86 -11.53 2.29
N LEU A 15 8.32 -10.63 1.48
CA LEU A 15 7.85 -9.34 1.99
C LEU A 15 6.49 -9.48 2.66
N PHE A 16 6.31 -8.73 3.76
CA PHE A 16 4.98 -8.60 4.35
C PHE A 16 4.03 -7.97 3.33
N PRO A 17 2.90 -8.63 2.98
CA PRO A 17 2.04 -8.24 1.88
C PRO A 17 1.57 -6.79 2.00
N MET A 18 1.77 -6.01 0.94
CA MET A 18 1.47 -4.59 0.90
C MET A 18 -0.01 -4.28 1.24
N GLY A 19 -0.95 -5.07 0.71
CA GLY A 19 -2.38 -4.95 1.01
C GLY A 19 -2.78 -5.27 2.46
N LYS A 20 -1.89 -5.86 3.27
CA LYS A 20 -2.13 -6.15 4.70
C LYS A 20 -1.57 -5.09 5.65
N ARG A 21 -0.94 -4.02 5.13
CA ARG A 21 -0.33 -2.95 5.94
C ARG A 21 -1.37 -1.92 6.41
N VAL A 22 -2.34 -2.38 7.21
CA VAL A 22 -3.55 -1.61 7.59
C VAL A 22 -3.24 -0.21 8.12
N GLY A 23 -2.26 -0.05 9.01
CA GLY A 23 -1.91 1.28 9.55
C GLY A 23 -1.45 2.27 8.48
N ARG A 24 -0.67 1.80 7.50
CA ARG A 24 -0.22 2.62 6.37
C ARG A 24 -1.37 2.92 5.41
N ILE A 25 -2.21 1.93 5.13
CA ILE A 25 -3.42 2.08 4.30
C ILE A 25 -4.33 3.17 4.86
N ARG A 26 -4.65 3.11 6.16
CA ARG A 26 -5.47 4.12 6.85
C ARG A 26 -4.87 5.52 6.76
N SER A 27 -3.58 5.66 7.11
CA SER A 27 -2.90 6.96 7.04
C SER A 27 -2.85 7.54 5.62
N THR A 28 -2.64 6.70 4.61
CA THR A 28 -2.65 7.15 3.21
C THR A 28 -4.05 7.57 2.77
N ALA A 29 -5.10 6.82 3.12
CA ALA A 29 -6.49 7.16 2.84
C ALA A 29 -6.89 8.51 3.47
N GLU A 30 -6.58 8.71 4.76
CA GLU A 30 -6.81 9.98 5.47
C GLU A 30 -6.08 11.15 4.79
N LYS A 31 -4.80 10.95 4.42
CA LYS A 31 -4.00 11.97 3.75
C LYS A 31 -4.48 12.28 2.34
N MET A 32 -5.05 11.31 1.62
CA MET A 32 -5.68 11.53 0.32
C MET A 32 -6.94 12.37 0.47
N LEU A 33 -7.83 12.02 1.41
CA LEU A 33 -9.06 12.77 1.70
C LEU A 33 -8.78 14.18 2.21
N ALA A 34 -7.69 14.39 2.92
CA ALA A 34 -7.27 15.70 3.40
C ALA A 34 -6.70 16.61 2.30
N LYS A 35 -6.51 16.14 1.06
CA LYS A 35 -6.03 16.99 -0.04
C LYS A 35 -7.14 17.92 -0.51
N PRO A 36 -6.85 19.23 -0.66
CA PRO A 36 -7.88 20.22 -1.01
C PRO A 36 -8.32 20.14 -2.47
N THR A 37 -7.51 19.52 -3.34
CA THR A 37 -7.78 19.40 -4.77
C THR A 37 -7.39 18.02 -5.29
N ASP A 38 -8.06 17.58 -6.35
CA ASP A 38 -7.77 16.30 -7.00
C ASP A 38 -6.31 16.24 -7.49
N ARG A 39 -5.80 17.34 -8.06
CA ARG A 39 -4.40 17.45 -8.49
C ARG A 39 -3.41 17.25 -7.32
N ALA A 40 -3.74 17.74 -6.13
CA ALA A 40 -2.90 17.53 -4.95
C ALA A 40 -2.98 16.08 -4.44
N ALA A 41 -4.12 15.41 -4.60
CA ALA A 41 -4.28 13.99 -4.30
C ALA A 41 -3.51 13.11 -5.29
N GLU A 42 -3.55 13.42 -6.58
CA GLU A 42 -2.77 12.75 -7.63
C GLU A 42 -1.26 12.88 -7.37
N SER A 43 -0.77 14.11 -7.16
CA SER A 43 0.66 14.30 -6.86
C SER A 43 1.11 13.56 -5.59
N TYR A 44 0.23 13.47 -4.58
CA TYR A 44 0.51 12.68 -3.38
C TYR A 44 0.51 11.18 -3.65
N ARG A 45 -0.41 10.69 -4.49
CA ARG A 45 -0.44 9.30 -4.95
C ARG A 45 0.85 8.91 -5.67
N ASP A 46 1.35 9.78 -6.53
CA ASP A 46 2.61 9.55 -7.26
C ASP A 46 3.79 9.45 -6.28
N GLN A 47 3.89 10.39 -5.33
CA GLN A 47 4.94 10.37 -4.30
C GLN A 47 4.92 9.09 -3.45
N VAL A 48 3.72 8.63 -3.04
CA VAL A 48 3.59 7.38 -2.28
C VAL A 48 3.99 6.19 -3.14
N THR A 49 3.56 6.17 -4.41
CA THR A 49 3.89 5.11 -5.38
C THR A 49 5.39 5.01 -5.61
N ASP A 50 6.06 6.12 -5.89
CA ASP A 50 7.50 6.18 -6.09
C ASP A 50 8.27 5.68 -4.85
N GLY A 51 7.82 6.08 -3.65
CA GLY A 51 8.42 5.63 -2.41
C GLY A 51 8.28 4.11 -2.20
N LEU A 52 7.12 3.54 -2.56
CA LEU A 52 6.87 2.10 -2.47
C LEU A 52 7.68 1.30 -3.49
N ILE A 53 7.74 1.76 -4.75
CA ILE A 53 8.56 1.13 -5.79
C ILE A 53 10.03 1.14 -5.38
N ARG A 54 10.57 2.28 -4.92
CA ARG A 54 11.96 2.35 -4.43
C ARG A 54 12.22 1.42 -3.25
N GLN A 55 11.25 1.23 -2.36
CA GLN A 55 11.37 0.29 -1.25
C GLN A 55 11.43 -1.16 -1.74
N MET A 56 10.57 -1.54 -2.69
CA MET A 56 10.50 -2.91 -3.21
C MET A 56 11.63 -3.24 -4.19
N ALA A 57 12.12 -2.26 -4.95
CA ALA A 57 13.27 -2.45 -5.84
C ALA A 57 14.52 -2.91 -5.08
N ARG A 58 14.63 -2.55 -3.79
CA ARG A 58 15.75 -2.96 -2.92
C ARG A 58 15.67 -4.40 -2.43
N THR A 59 14.52 -5.07 -2.61
CA THR A 59 14.27 -6.40 -2.04
C THR A 59 14.43 -7.51 -3.08
N GLY A 60 14.79 -7.16 -4.32
CA GLY A 60 15.02 -8.12 -5.41
C GLY A 60 13.74 -8.67 -6.04
N LEU A 61 12.57 -8.09 -5.76
CA LEU A 61 11.31 -8.48 -6.40
C LEU A 61 11.32 -8.12 -7.89
N SER A 62 10.71 -8.98 -8.70
CA SER A 62 10.45 -8.68 -10.10
C SER A 62 9.48 -7.50 -10.26
N VAL A 63 9.51 -6.84 -11.42
CA VAL A 63 8.61 -5.71 -11.71
C VAL A 63 7.13 -6.12 -11.63
N SER A 64 6.79 -7.34 -12.05
CA SER A 64 5.42 -7.87 -11.96
C SER A 64 4.96 -8.06 -10.53
N GLU A 65 5.81 -8.57 -9.64
CA GLU A 65 5.48 -8.72 -8.22
C GLU A 65 5.35 -7.36 -7.53
N GLN A 66 6.17 -6.38 -7.93
CA GLN A 66 6.06 -5.00 -7.44
C GLN A 66 4.72 -4.38 -7.84
N ASP A 67 4.29 -4.57 -9.08
CA ASP A 67 3.01 -4.06 -9.59
C ASP A 67 1.82 -4.72 -8.88
N GLU A 68 1.84 -6.04 -8.68
CA GLU A 68 0.80 -6.76 -7.94
C GLU A 68 0.68 -6.24 -6.50
N HIS A 69 1.80 -6.06 -5.82
CA HIS A 69 1.82 -5.52 -4.46
C HIS A 69 1.35 -4.06 -4.40
N LEU A 70 1.72 -3.24 -5.39
CA LEU A 70 1.29 -1.85 -5.49
C LEU A 70 -0.21 -1.75 -5.77
N GLY A 71 -0.73 -2.55 -6.70
CA GLY A 71 -2.15 -2.65 -7.00
C GLY A 71 -2.95 -3.06 -5.77
N ALA A 72 -2.53 -4.13 -5.08
CA ALA A 72 -3.18 -4.59 -3.86
C ALA A 72 -3.20 -3.50 -2.75
N PHE A 73 -2.14 -2.71 -2.63
CA PHE A 73 -2.10 -1.58 -1.69
C PHE A 73 -3.13 -0.50 -2.07
N TRP A 74 -3.14 -0.06 -3.33
CA TRP A 74 -4.05 1.01 -3.77
C TRP A 74 -5.51 0.58 -3.78
N SER A 75 -5.81 -0.68 -4.11
CA SER A 75 -7.16 -1.24 -3.95
C SER A 75 -7.62 -1.19 -2.49
N ALA A 76 -6.75 -1.54 -1.54
CA ALA A 76 -7.07 -1.47 -0.12
C ALA A 76 -7.22 -0.01 0.39
N VAL A 77 -6.39 0.91 -0.10
CA VAL A 77 -6.54 2.36 0.18
C VAL A 77 -7.87 2.89 -0.35
N GLN A 78 -8.25 2.51 -1.58
CA GLN A 78 -9.53 2.93 -2.14
C GLN A 78 -10.71 2.40 -1.32
N ALA A 79 -10.68 1.14 -0.90
CA ALA A 79 -11.69 0.57 -0.02
C ALA A 79 -11.79 1.31 1.32
N GLU A 80 -10.65 1.73 1.88
CA GLU A 80 -10.60 2.51 3.11
C GLU A 80 -11.12 3.94 2.93
N ILE A 81 -10.80 4.61 1.82
CA ILE A 81 -11.37 5.92 1.47
C ILE A 81 -12.88 5.82 1.40
N ILE A 82 -13.41 4.82 0.69
CA ILE A 82 -14.84 4.55 0.62
C ILE A 82 -15.44 4.40 2.03
N ARG A 83 -14.82 3.57 2.88
CA ARG A 83 -15.25 3.35 4.27
C ARG A 83 -15.29 4.64 5.10
N LEU A 84 -14.29 5.51 4.95
CA LEU A 84 -14.22 6.80 5.64
C LEU A 84 -15.28 7.77 5.14
N THR A 85 -15.49 7.86 3.83
CA THR A 85 -16.51 8.74 3.24
C THR A 85 -17.91 8.36 3.73
N TYR A 86 -18.25 7.07 3.77
CA TYR A 86 -19.54 6.60 4.29
C TYR A 86 -19.72 6.82 5.80
N ARG A 87 -18.63 6.74 6.58
CA ARG A 87 -18.68 7.08 8.01
C ARG A 87 -19.00 8.56 8.22
N SER A 88 -18.43 9.43 7.40
CA SER A 88 -18.62 10.89 7.52
C SER A 88 -20.00 11.36 7.04
N THR A 89 -20.67 10.61 6.16
CA THR A 89 -22.00 10.96 5.62
C THR A 89 -23.18 10.37 6.38
N GLN A 90 -22.96 9.58 7.43
CA GLN A 90 -24.05 9.05 8.25
C GLN A 90 -24.62 10.20 9.11
N PRO A 91 -25.87 10.67 8.87
CA PRO A 91 -26.50 11.65 9.73
C PRO A 91 -26.75 10.98 11.09
N GLU A 92 -26.32 11.62 12.17
CA GLU A 92 -26.74 11.24 13.52
C GLU A 92 -28.27 11.34 13.61
N GLY A 93 -28.97 10.22 13.45
CA GLY A 93 -30.43 10.19 13.41
C GLY A 93 -30.97 8.97 14.14
N GLY A 94 -31.41 9.18 15.38
CA GLY A 94 -32.21 8.19 16.11
C GLY A 94 -32.25 8.30 17.63
N HIS A 95 -32.33 9.49 18.23
CA HIS A 95 -32.88 9.60 19.59
C HIS A 95 -34.40 9.73 19.46
N VAL A 96 -35.10 8.61 19.62
CA VAL A 96 -36.55 8.60 19.82
C VAL A 96 -36.80 8.69 21.33
N ALA A 97 -37.46 9.77 21.75
CA ALA A 97 -38.03 9.95 23.07
C ALA A 97 -39.43 9.32 23.14
#